data_AF-A0A523I9T9-F1
#
_entry.id   AF-A0A523I9T9-F1
#
_cell.length_a   1.000
_cell.length_b   1.000
_cell.length_c   1.000
_cell.angle_alpha   90.00
_cell.angle_beta   90.00
_cell.angle_gamma   90.00
#
_symmetry.space_group_name_H-M   'P 1'
#
loop_
_entity.id
_entity.type
_entity.pdbx_description
1 polymer ?
#
loop_
_entity_poly.entity_id
_entity_poly.type
_entity_poly.pdbx_seq_one_letter_code
_entity_poly.pdbx_strand_id
1 'polypeptide(L)'
;AVGAGNQGLTFIWIPQLFGQMPFGSFFMTIFFLALTAAALSSLIAMIELSTRIFMDAGLQRPKAILFVGSCGFLLGLPSAFSLNVLNNQDWVWGLGLILSGIFVAFAAIKYGVDKFRTELVNTEGNDIVAGTWFNVIVKFVIPIEFLVLLGWWFWKTVAGDPEEWWMPFKTYSLGTVLLQWAIALVVLIAVSNWLYKRTVKV
;
A
#
# COMPACT_ATOMS: atom_id res chain seq x y z
N ALA A 1 20.38 -9.60 -15.76
CA ALA A 1 19.02 -9.62 -15.18
C ALA A 1 18.94 -8.93 -13.82
N VAL A 2 19.84 -9.20 -12.87
CA VAL A 2 19.73 -8.78 -11.45
C VAL A 2 19.88 -7.26 -11.19
N GLY A 3 20.44 -6.48 -12.12
CA GLY A 3 20.71 -5.04 -11.90
C GLY A 3 19.57 -4.06 -12.21
N ALA A 4 18.46 -4.50 -12.83
CA ALA A 4 17.44 -3.58 -13.36
C ALA A 4 16.14 -3.50 -12.54
N GLY A 5 16.07 -4.20 -11.40
CA GLY A 5 14.90 -4.20 -10.52
C GLY A 5 13.61 -4.73 -11.17
N ASN A 6 12.48 -4.49 -10.51
CA ASN A 6 11.16 -4.97 -10.96
C ASN A 6 10.74 -4.35 -12.30
N GLN A 7 11.05 -3.06 -12.53
CA GLN A 7 10.69 -2.36 -13.76
C GLN A 7 11.51 -2.88 -14.96
N GLY A 8 12.78 -3.20 -14.75
CA GLY A 8 13.64 -3.73 -15.80
C GLY A 8 13.18 -5.10 -16.31
N LEU A 9 12.62 -5.95 -15.45
CA LEU A 9 12.04 -7.22 -15.90
C LEU A 9 10.93 -6.99 -16.93
N THR A 10 9.96 -6.13 -16.62
CA THR A 10 8.79 -5.90 -17.47
C THR A 10 9.09 -5.08 -18.73
N PHE A 11 9.94 -4.05 -18.63
CA PHE A 11 10.15 -3.10 -19.72
C PHE A 11 11.45 -3.30 -20.51
N ILE A 12 12.36 -4.16 -20.05
CA ILE A 12 13.60 -4.49 -20.78
C ILE A 12 13.60 -5.96 -21.20
N TRP A 13 13.47 -6.87 -20.23
CA TRP A 13 13.65 -8.30 -20.50
C TRP A 13 12.46 -8.92 -21.25
N ILE A 14 11.22 -8.61 -20.88
CA ILE A 14 10.04 -9.13 -21.57
C ILE A 14 10.01 -8.70 -23.06
N PRO A 15 10.24 -7.42 -23.41
CA PRO A 15 10.32 -7.02 -24.81
C PRO A 15 11.46 -7.71 -25.57
N GLN A 16 12.64 -7.86 -24.95
CA GLN A 16 13.78 -8.56 -25.56
C GLN A 16 13.47 -10.04 -25.81
N LEU A 17 12.79 -10.70 -24.88
CA LEU A 17 12.36 -12.10 -25.02
C LEU A 17 11.39 -12.25 -26.18
N PHE A 18 10.35 -11.41 -26.26
CA PHE A 18 9.41 -11.44 -27.37
C PHE A 18 10.09 -11.11 -28.71
N GLY A 19 11.10 -10.24 -28.73
CA GLY A 19 11.87 -9.94 -29.94
C GLY A 19 12.59 -11.16 -30.54
N GLN A 20 12.85 -12.20 -29.76
CA GLN A 20 13.46 -13.45 -30.24
C GLN A 20 12.43 -14.51 -30.66
N MET A 21 11.15 -14.28 -30.40
CA MET A 21 10.07 -15.22 -30.73
C MET A 21 9.46 -14.90 -32.10
N PRO A 22 9.10 -15.93 -32.90
CA PRO A 22 8.25 -15.71 -34.08
C PRO A 22 6.91 -15.10 -33.64
N PHE A 23 6.42 -14.10 -34.38
CA PHE A 23 5.24 -13.30 -34.00
C PHE A 23 5.35 -12.55 -32.65
N GLY A 24 6.57 -12.27 -32.18
CA GLY A 24 6.83 -11.60 -30.91
C GLY A 24 6.10 -10.27 -30.70
N SER A 25 5.96 -9.43 -31.74
CA SER A 25 5.25 -8.15 -31.65
C SER A 25 3.77 -8.29 -31.29
N PHE A 26 3.12 -9.37 -31.77
CA PHE A 26 1.73 -9.67 -31.44
C PHE A 26 1.57 -10.00 -29.95
N PHE A 27 2.41 -10.91 -29.44
CA PHE A 27 2.39 -11.29 -28.03
C PHE A 27 2.78 -10.12 -27.11
N MET A 28 3.75 -9.30 -27.53
CA MET A 28 4.14 -8.09 -26.80
C MET A 28 2.97 -7.10 -26.66
N THR A 29 2.21 -6.89 -27.74
CA THR A 29 1.04 -6.00 -27.72
C THR A 29 -0.03 -6.49 -26.75
N ILE A 30 -0.37 -7.78 -26.81
CA ILE A 30 -1.35 -8.38 -25.88
C ILE A 30 -0.86 -8.28 -24.44
N PHE A 31 0.42 -8.53 -24.19
CA PHE A 31 1.00 -8.45 -22.85
C PHE A 31 0.86 -7.05 -22.25
N PHE A 32 1.24 -5.99 -22.98
CA PHE A 32 1.12 -4.62 -22.46
C PHE A 32 -0.32 -4.14 -22.36
N LEU A 33 -1.22 -4.63 -23.24
CA LEU A 33 -2.65 -4.37 -23.10
C LEU A 33 -3.20 -4.99 -21.81
N ALA A 34 -2.84 -6.24 -21.53
CA ALA A 34 -3.22 -6.94 -20.30
C ALA A 34 -2.63 -6.25 -19.06
N LEU A 35 -1.36 -5.85 -19.10
CA LEU A 35 -0.70 -5.11 -18.02
C LEU A 35 -1.42 -3.78 -17.73
N THR A 36 -1.81 -3.06 -18.78
CA THR A 36 -2.56 -1.80 -18.66
C THR A 36 -3.94 -2.03 -18.05
N ALA A 37 -4.66 -3.06 -18.49
CA ALA A 37 -5.97 -3.41 -17.94
C ALA A 37 -5.87 -3.78 -16.44
N ALA A 38 -4.84 -4.54 -16.04
CA ALA A 38 -4.60 -4.92 -14.65
C ALA A 38 -4.22 -3.71 -13.76
N ALA A 39 -3.44 -2.77 -14.30
CA ALA A 39 -3.10 -1.53 -13.61
C ALA A 39 -4.33 -0.63 -13.42
N LEU A 40 -5.16 -0.47 -14.46
CA LEU A 40 -6.38 0.33 -14.41
C LEU A 40 -7.41 -0.22 -13.42
N SER A 41 -7.63 -1.54 -13.38
CA SER A 41 -8.56 -2.15 -12.43
C SER A 41 -8.14 -1.90 -10.98
N SER A 42 -6.84 -2.01 -10.69
CA SER A 42 -6.28 -1.73 -9.37
C SER A 42 -6.40 -0.24 -9.00
N LEU A 43 -6.14 0.66 -9.96
CA LEU A 43 -6.26 2.10 -9.76
C LEU A 43 -7.69 2.54 -9.40
N ILE A 44 -8.70 1.96 -10.06
CA ILE A 44 -10.11 2.25 -9.76
C ILE A 44 -10.43 1.94 -8.30
N ALA A 45 -10.00 0.78 -7.79
CA ALA A 45 -10.23 0.41 -6.39
C ALA A 45 -9.54 1.36 -5.40
N MET A 46 -8.30 1.78 -5.70
CA MET A 46 -7.54 2.72 -4.86
C MET A 46 -8.17 4.12 -4.83
N ILE A 47 -8.68 4.60 -5.97
CA ILE A 47 -9.40 5.89 -6.05
C ILE A 47 -10.72 5.82 -5.29
N GLU A 48 -11.51 4.76 -5.45
CA GLU A 48 -12.80 4.62 -4.78
C GLU A 48 -12.63 4.55 -3.25
N LEU A 49 -11.65 3.78 -2.75
CA LEU A 49 -11.35 3.73 -1.32
C LEU A 49 -11.02 5.12 -0.75
N SER A 50 -10.14 5.85 -1.43
CA SER A 50 -9.76 7.20 -1.01
C SER A 50 -10.93 8.18 -1.10
N THR A 51 -11.73 8.10 -2.16
CA THR A 51 -12.93 8.91 -2.36
C THR A 51 -13.95 8.67 -1.25
N ARG A 52 -14.15 7.41 -0.84
CA ARG A 52 -15.08 7.03 0.22
C ARG A 52 -14.76 7.74 1.54
N ILE A 53 -13.50 7.82 1.92
CA ILE A 53 -13.06 8.52 3.14
C ILE A 53 -13.49 10.00 3.11
N PHE A 54 -13.33 10.66 1.96
CA PHE A 54 -13.75 12.05 1.79
C PHE A 54 -15.27 12.23 1.74
N MET A 55 -16.00 11.25 1.20
CA MET A 55 -17.47 11.26 1.24
C MET A 55 -18.01 11.08 2.65
N ASP A 56 -17.42 10.18 3.43
CA ASP A 56 -17.79 9.97 4.84
C ASP A 56 -17.45 11.21 5.69
N ALA A 57 -16.49 12.04 5.26
CA ALA A 57 -16.21 13.36 5.82
C ALA A 57 -17.18 14.48 5.36
N GLY A 58 -18.17 14.17 4.51
CA GLY A 58 -19.23 15.07 4.08
C GLY A 58 -19.09 15.68 2.67
N LEU A 59 -18.07 15.29 1.89
CA LEU A 59 -17.93 15.76 0.51
C LEU A 59 -18.88 15.03 -0.45
N GLN A 60 -19.45 15.77 -1.40
CA GLN A 60 -20.24 15.19 -2.48
C GLN A 60 -19.37 14.35 -3.41
N ARG A 61 -19.87 13.18 -3.86
CA ARG A 61 -19.12 12.20 -4.66
C ARG A 61 -18.35 12.79 -5.85
N PRO A 62 -18.94 13.62 -6.73
CA PRO A 62 -18.20 14.15 -7.89
C PRO A 62 -17.00 15.03 -7.49
N LYS A 63 -17.16 15.80 -6.40
CA LYS A 63 -16.10 16.66 -5.87
C LYS A 63 -15.00 15.84 -5.21
N ALA A 64 -15.36 14.80 -4.46
CA ALA A 64 -14.42 13.88 -3.84
C ALA A 64 -13.57 13.15 -4.90
N ILE A 65 -14.19 12.63 -5.97
CA ILE A 65 -13.47 11.94 -7.05
C ILE A 65 -12.51 12.90 -7.75
N LEU A 66 -12.98 14.10 -8.11
CA LEU A 66 -12.12 15.09 -8.77
C LEU A 66 -10.94 15.50 -7.89
N PHE A 67 -11.18 15.66 -6.58
CA PHE A 67 -10.14 15.99 -5.61
C PHE A 67 -9.09 14.88 -5.51
N VAL A 68 -9.52 13.64 -5.24
CA VAL A 68 -8.62 12.48 -5.11
C VAL A 68 -7.85 12.24 -6.39
N GLY A 69 -8.52 12.27 -7.55
CA GLY A 69 -7.89 12.07 -8.86
C GLY A 69 -6.88 13.17 -9.18
N SER A 70 -7.20 14.44 -8.93
CA SER A 70 -6.28 15.56 -9.18
C SER A 70 -5.08 15.51 -8.24
N CYS A 71 -5.29 15.24 -6.95
CA CYS A 71 -4.21 15.07 -5.99
C CYS A 71 -3.31 13.89 -6.35
N GLY A 72 -3.89 12.73 -6.70
CA GLY A 72 -3.14 11.56 -7.13
C GLY A 72 -2.32 11.83 -8.39
N PHE A 73 -2.89 12.52 -9.38
CA PHE A 73 -2.17 12.93 -10.59
C PHE A 73 -0.99 13.86 -10.28
N LEU A 74 -1.22 14.93 -9.52
CA LEU A 74 -0.20 15.92 -9.18
C LEU A 74 0.94 15.32 -8.34
N LEU A 75 0.60 14.50 -7.34
CA LEU A 75 1.59 13.81 -6.50
C LEU A 75 2.30 12.68 -7.26
N GLY A 76 1.71 12.16 -8.34
CA GLY A 76 2.31 11.17 -9.22
C GLY A 76 3.31 11.75 -10.23
N LEU A 77 3.25 13.05 -10.54
CA LEU A 77 4.15 13.69 -11.51
C LEU A 77 5.64 13.49 -11.18
N PRO A 78 6.13 13.71 -9.95
CA PRO A 78 7.53 13.47 -9.60
C PRO A 78 7.99 12.03 -9.88
N SER A 79 7.13 11.05 -9.62
CA SER A 79 7.40 9.63 -9.89
C SER A 79 7.45 9.32 -11.38
N ALA A 80 6.73 10.07 -12.22
CA ALA A 80 6.80 9.95 -13.67
C ALA A 80 8.11 10.54 -14.24
N PHE A 81 8.66 11.58 -13.62
CA PHE A 81 9.90 12.22 -14.06
C PHE A 81 11.18 11.53 -13.54
N SER A 82 11.11 10.83 -12.40
CA SER A 82 12.28 10.21 -11.78
C SER A 82 11.97 8.83 -11.19
N LEU A 83 12.66 7.82 -11.72
CA LEU A 83 12.60 6.46 -11.18
C LEU A 83 13.10 6.37 -9.73
N ASN A 84 14.03 7.26 -9.33
CA ASN A 84 14.49 7.31 -7.94
C ASN A 84 13.35 7.75 -7.00
N VAL A 85 12.53 8.70 -7.42
CA VAL A 85 11.36 9.13 -6.65
C VAL A 85 10.33 8.01 -6.59
N LEU A 86 10.01 7.38 -7.72
CA LEU A 86 9.09 6.23 -7.76
C LEU A 86 9.54 5.12 -6.80
N ASN A 87 10.81 4.73 -6.88
CA ASN A 87 11.38 3.68 -6.03
C ASN A 87 11.40 4.07 -4.55
N ASN A 88 11.64 5.35 -4.23
CA ASN A 88 11.62 5.84 -2.86
C ASN A 88 10.19 5.80 -2.29
N GLN A 89 9.20 6.22 -3.06
CA GLN A 89 7.80 6.21 -2.62
C GLN A 89 7.30 4.77 -2.45
N ASP A 90 7.63 3.87 -3.37
CA ASP A 90 7.31 2.43 -3.26
C ASP A 90 7.97 1.81 -2.00
N TRP A 91 9.24 2.14 -1.75
CA TRP A 91 9.98 1.68 -0.59
C TRP A 91 9.37 2.13 0.75
N VAL A 92 8.98 3.40 0.84
CA VAL A 92 8.45 4.01 2.07
C VAL A 92 7.01 3.57 2.35
N TRP A 93 6.15 3.66 1.34
CA TRP A 93 4.71 3.46 1.49
C TRP A 93 4.29 2.00 1.33
N GLY A 94 5.15 1.14 0.76
CA GLY A 94 4.94 -0.31 0.77
C GLY A 94 4.81 -0.89 2.19
N LEU A 95 5.52 -0.31 3.17
CA LEU A 95 5.37 -0.65 4.59
C LEU A 95 3.98 -0.31 5.15
N GLY A 96 3.27 0.62 4.52
CA GLY A 96 1.91 1.00 4.88
C GLY A 96 0.92 -0.16 4.77
N LEU A 97 1.17 -1.12 3.86
CA LEU A 97 0.34 -2.33 3.73
C LEU A 97 0.47 -3.23 4.96
N ILE A 98 1.70 -3.44 5.45
CA ILE A 98 1.99 -4.23 6.65
C ILE A 98 1.36 -3.55 7.88
N LEU A 99 1.49 -2.23 7.98
CA LEU A 99 0.88 -1.43 9.04
C LEU A 99 -0.66 -1.48 9.01
N SER A 100 -1.26 -1.39 7.82
CA SER A 100 -2.72 -1.53 7.66
C SER A 100 -3.21 -2.91 8.14
N GLY A 101 -2.50 -3.98 7.77
CA GLY A 101 -2.83 -5.34 8.19
C GLY A 101 -2.85 -5.52 9.71
N ILE A 102 -1.85 -4.99 10.42
CA ILE A 102 -1.84 -5.07 11.90
C ILE A 102 -2.92 -4.20 12.53
N PHE A 103 -3.28 -3.04 11.95
CA PHE A 103 -4.39 -2.24 12.48
C PHE A 103 -5.74 -2.96 12.36
N VAL A 104 -5.98 -3.65 11.25
CA VAL A 104 -7.19 -4.47 11.08
C VAL A 104 -7.20 -5.63 12.08
N ALA A 105 -6.08 -6.33 12.24
CA ALA A 105 -5.96 -7.41 13.22
C ALA A 105 -6.18 -6.91 14.65
N PHE A 106 -5.58 -5.77 15.02
CA PHE A 106 -5.76 -5.15 16.33
C PHE A 106 -7.22 -4.73 16.57
N ALA A 107 -7.89 -4.15 15.57
CA ALA A 107 -9.30 -3.81 15.64
C ALA A 107 -10.17 -5.06 15.87
N ALA A 108 -9.90 -6.15 15.14
CA ALA A 108 -10.60 -7.43 15.32
C ALA A 108 -10.35 -8.04 16.72
N ILE A 109 -9.11 -7.97 17.23
CA ILE A 109 -8.78 -8.43 18.59
C ILE A 109 -9.52 -7.61 19.64
N LYS A 110 -9.58 -6.28 19.48
CA LYS A 110 -10.28 -5.37 20.39
C LYS A 110 -11.80 -5.57 20.36
N TYR A 111 -12.38 -5.83 19.19
CA TYR A 111 -13.78 -6.19 19.05
C TYR A 111 -14.11 -7.56 19.69
N GLY A 112 -13.10 -8.43 19.76
CA GLY A 112 -13.23 -9.82 20.19
C GLY A 112 -13.27 -10.72 18.96
N VAL A 113 -12.19 -11.47 18.72
CA VAL A 113 -11.99 -12.20 17.46
C VAL A 113 -13.09 -13.24 17.19
N ASP A 114 -13.59 -13.89 18.24
CA ASP A 114 -14.74 -14.80 18.12
C ASP A 114 -15.99 -14.10 17.60
N LYS A 115 -16.32 -12.94 18.18
CA LYS A 115 -17.46 -12.13 17.74
C LYS A 115 -17.26 -11.59 16.34
N PHE A 116 -16.06 -11.07 16.05
CA PHE A 116 -15.69 -10.60 14.72
C PHE A 116 -15.92 -11.71 13.67
N ARG A 117 -15.47 -12.93 13.97
CA ARG A 117 -15.67 -14.08 13.09
C ARG A 117 -17.14 -14.46 12.94
N THR A 118 -17.91 -14.52 14.03
CA THR A 118 -19.30 -15.01 13.96
C THR A 118 -20.30 -13.98 13.45
N GLU A 119 -20.08 -12.69 13.73
CA GLU A 119 -21.03 -11.62 13.42
C GLU A 119 -20.70 -10.87 12.12
N LEU A 120 -19.41 -10.75 11.77
CA LEU A 120 -18.97 -9.93 10.63
C LEU A 120 -18.39 -10.75 9.48
N VAL A 121 -17.74 -11.89 9.78
CA VAL A 121 -17.17 -12.77 8.75
C VAL A 121 -18.17 -13.84 8.32
N ASN A 122 -18.71 -14.59 9.27
CA ASN A 122 -19.71 -15.63 9.04
C ASN A 122 -21.11 -15.03 9.00
N THR A 123 -21.36 -14.20 7.99
CA THR A 123 -22.66 -13.58 7.76
C THR A 123 -23.61 -14.58 7.08
N GLU A 124 -24.93 -14.36 7.23
CA GLU A 124 -25.94 -15.13 6.51
C GLU A 124 -25.70 -15.08 4.99
N GLY A 125 -25.68 -16.26 4.35
CA GLY A 125 -25.40 -16.41 2.92
C GLY A 125 -23.99 -16.89 2.56
N ASN A 126 -23.12 -17.17 3.54
CA ASN A 126 -21.82 -17.79 3.27
C ASN A 126 -21.94 -19.28 2.93
N ASP A 127 -21.37 -19.69 1.79
CA ASP A 127 -21.23 -21.12 1.41
C ASP A 127 -20.21 -21.86 2.29
N ILE A 128 -19.21 -21.14 2.83
CA ILE A 128 -18.14 -21.68 3.66
C ILE A 128 -18.02 -20.86 4.93
N VAL A 129 -18.04 -21.55 6.07
CA VAL A 129 -17.88 -20.93 7.39
C VAL A 129 -16.41 -20.91 7.83
N ALA A 130 -15.95 -19.77 8.32
CA ALA A 130 -14.65 -19.64 8.95
C ALA A 130 -14.66 -20.36 10.31
N GLY A 131 -13.77 -21.34 10.46
CA GLY A 131 -13.60 -22.13 11.68
C GLY A 131 -12.77 -21.42 12.76
N THR A 132 -12.47 -22.10 13.86
CA THR A 132 -11.74 -21.50 15.02
C THR A 132 -10.26 -21.22 14.71
N TRP A 133 -9.74 -21.82 13.63
CA TRP A 133 -8.43 -21.49 13.08
C TRP A 133 -8.32 -20.00 12.70
N PHE A 134 -9.41 -19.37 12.24
CA PHE A 134 -9.43 -17.94 11.93
C PHE A 134 -9.05 -17.11 13.14
N ASN A 135 -9.55 -17.49 14.32
CA ASN A 135 -9.25 -16.77 15.55
C ASN A 135 -7.77 -16.86 15.90
N VAL A 136 -7.17 -18.03 15.71
CA VAL A 136 -5.74 -18.25 15.96
C VAL A 136 -4.90 -17.40 15.00
N ILE A 137 -5.30 -17.34 13.73
CA ILE A 137 -4.59 -16.53 12.72
C ILE A 137 -4.62 -15.05 13.09
N VAL A 138 -5.81 -14.50 13.32
CA VAL A 138 -5.96 -13.06 13.60
C VAL A 138 -5.33 -12.68 14.94
N LYS A 139 -5.48 -13.53 15.96
CA LYS A 139 -4.99 -13.22 17.31
C LYS A 139 -3.49 -13.43 17.50
N PHE A 140 -2.90 -14.40 16.80
CA PHE A 140 -1.51 -14.80 17.04
C PHE A 140 -0.66 -14.76 15.77
N VAL A 141 -1.08 -15.39 14.68
CA VAL A 141 -0.24 -15.51 13.48
C VAL A 141 0.04 -14.15 12.86
N ILE A 142 -0.98 -13.32 12.61
CA ILE A 142 -0.80 -12.00 12.00
C ILE A 142 0.10 -11.09 12.87
N PRO A 143 -0.10 -10.97 14.20
CA PRO A 143 0.80 -10.18 15.04
C PRO A 143 2.25 -10.70 15.07
N ILE A 144 2.45 -12.03 15.10
CA ILE A 144 3.79 -12.63 15.08
C ILE A 144 4.46 -12.36 13.73
N GLU A 145 3.75 -12.59 12.62
CA GLU A 145 4.24 -12.33 11.27
C GLU A 145 4.62 -10.86 11.10
N PHE A 146 3.80 -9.93 11.60
CA PHE A 146 4.13 -8.51 11.63
C PHE A 146 5.46 -8.23 12.34
N LEU A 147 5.65 -8.76 13.55
CA LEU A 147 6.89 -8.55 14.32
C LEU A 147 8.11 -9.15 13.61
N VAL A 148 7.96 -10.34 13.03
CA VAL A 148 9.04 -11.04 12.32
C VAL A 148 9.40 -10.30 11.03
N LEU A 149 8.41 -9.99 10.19
CA LEU A 149 8.65 -9.30 8.91
C LEU A 149 9.20 -7.91 9.12
N LEU A 150 8.65 -7.15 10.07
CA LEU A 150 9.13 -5.81 10.35
C LEU A 150 10.54 -5.87 10.94
N GLY A 151 10.77 -6.69 11.98
CA GLY A 151 12.10 -6.85 12.58
C GLY A 151 13.16 -7.30 11.58
N TRP A 152 12.82 -8.29 10.73
CA TRP A 152 13.69 -8.75 9.67
C TRP A 152 13.97 -7.68 8.62
N TRP A 153 12.94 -6.92 8.20
CA TRP A 153 13.10 -5.84 7.23
C TRP A 153 14.01 -4.71 7.78
N PHE A 154 13.84 -4.33 9.05
CA PHE A 154 14.71 -3.36 9.71
C PHE A 154 16.16 -3.86 9.77
N TRP A 155 16.36 -5.11 10.21
CA TRP A 155 17.68 -5.72 10.27
C TRP A 155 18.35 -5.76 8.89
N LYS A 156 17.63 -6.23 7.87
CA LYS A 156 18.13 -6.32 6.50
C LYS A 156 18.50 -4.94 5.93
N THR A 157 17.69 -3.92 6.20
CA THR A 157 17.93 -2.57 5.71
C THR A 157 19.17 -1.96 6.35
N VAL A 158 19.35 -2.13 7.67
CA VAL A 158 20.53 -1.59 8.39
C VAL A 158 21.79 -2.40 8.08
N ALA A 159 21.71 -3.73 8.06
CA ALA A 159 22.85 -4.60 7.80
C ALA A 159 23.31 -4.54 6.33
N GLY A 160 22.40 -4.26 5.40
CA GLY A 160 22.71 -4.13 3.97
C GLY A 160 23.45 -2.83 3.63
N ASP A 161 23.37 -1.81 4.49
CA ASP A 161 23.99 -0.50 4.27
C ASP A 161 24.40 0.19 5.59
N PRO A 162 25.42 -0.36 6.31
CA PRO A 162 25.70 0.02 7.69
C PRO A 162 26.16 1.47 7.90
N GLU A 163 26.69 2.13 6.87
CA GLU A 163 27.21 3.50 6.95
C GLU A 163 26.14 4.55 6.62
N GLU A 164 25.20 4.22 5.73
CA GLU A 164 24.24 5.19 5.16
C GLU A 164 22.77 4.86 5.45
N TRP A 165 22.46 3.81 6.23
CA TRP A 165 21.08 3.40 6.54
C TRP A 165 20.20 4.53 7.11
N TRP A 166 20.80 5.51 7.79
CA TRP A 166 20.10 6.63 8.45
C TRP A 166 19.89 7.85 7.55
N MET A 167 20.46 7.88 6.33
CA MET A 167 20.40 9.05 5.46
C MET A 167 18.96 9.34 4.97
N PRO A 168 18.36 10.50 5.30
CA PRO A 168 16.93 10.74 5.06
C PRO A 168 16.53 10.89 3.59
N PHE A 169 17.48 11.16 2.70
CA PHE A 169 17.21 11.42 1.28
C PHE A 169 17.71 10.30 0.35
N LYS A 170 18.18 9.18 0.92
CA LYS A 170 18.60 8.02 0.15
C LYS A 170 17.41 7.09 -0.12
N THR A 171 17.22 6.70 -1.39
CA THR A 171 16.05 5.96 -1.89
C THR A 171 15.70 4.71 -1.07
N TYR A 172 16.69 3.87 -0.78
CA TYR A 172 16.54 2.57 -0.09
C TYR A 172 17.15 2.59 1.31
N SER A 173 16.86 3.64 2.07
CA SER A 173 17.37 3.79 3.44
C SER A 173 16.25 3.62 4.47
N LEU A 174 16.63 3.42 5.73
CA LEU A 174 15.70 3.55 6.85
C LEU A 174 15.38 5.02 7.11
N GLY A 175 16.36 5.91 6.93
CA GLY A 175 16.23 7.34 7.17
C GLY A 175 15.06 7.97 6.42
N THR A 176 14.91 7.66 5.12
CA THR A 176 13.78 8.18 4.32
C THR A 176 12.43 7.69 4.82
N VAL A 177 12.35 6.45 5.32
CA VAL A 177 11.13 5.88 5.87
C VAL A 177 10.76 6.64 7.14
N LEU A 178 11.70 6.76 8.08
CA LEU A 178 11.47 7.44 9.35
C LEU A 178 11.06 8.90 9.14
N LEU A 179 11.73 9.62 8.23
CA LEU A 179 11.40 11.02 7.93
C LEU A 179 9.97 11.15 7.38
N GLN A 180 9.61 10.39 6.35
CA GLN A 180 8.30 10.51 5.70
C GLN A 180 7.16 10.06 6.61
N TRP A 181 7.35 8.97 7.36
CA TRP A 181 6.37 8.54 8.36
C TRP A 181 6.23 9.53 9.52
N ALA A 182 7.31 10.16 9.97
CA ALA A 182 7.23 11.22 10.98
C ALA A 182 6.43 12.43 10.47
N ILE A 183 6.68 12.87 9.23
CA ILE A 183 5.89 13.93 8.59
C ILE A 183 4.41 13.53 8.50
N ALA A 184 4.12 12.30 8.05
CA ALA A 184 2.76 11.79 7.95
C ALA A 184 2.05 11.79 9.31
N LEU A 185 2.71 11.33 10.38
CA LEU A 185 2.16 11.34 11.74
C LEU A 185 1.87 12.76 12.23
N VAL A 186 2.79 13.72 12.00
CA VAL A 186 2.58 15.12 12.36
C VAL A 186 1.36 15.69 11.64
N VAL A 187 1.22 15.43 10.33
CA VAL A 187 0.07 15.87 9.54
C VAL A 187 -1.22 15.24 10.07
N LEU A 188 -1.24 13.93 10.33
CA LEU A 188 -2.42 13.22 10.86
C LEU A 188 -2.86 13.77 12.22
N ILE A 189 -1.92 14.00 13.14
CA ILE A 189 -2.21 14.57 14.47
C ILE A 189 -2.75 16.01 14.32
N ALA A 190 -2.15 16.82 13.45
CA ALA A 190 -2.61 18.18 13.21
C ALA A 190 -4.05 18.22 12.65
N VAL A 191 -4.33 17.38 11.64
CA VAL A 191 -5.67 17.26 11.04
C VAL A 191 -6.69 16.71 12.04
N SER A 192 -6.33 15.69 12.81
CA SER A 192 -7.19 15.10 13.84
C SER A 192 -7.57 16.13 14.91
N ASN A 193 -6.59 16.87 15.43
CA ASN A 193 -6.83 17.93 16.41
C ASN A 193 -7.68 19.07 15.84
N TRP A 194 -7.50 19.40 14.56
CA TRP A 194 -8.30 20.42 13.88
C TRP A 194 -9.76 19.96 13.70
N LEU A 195 -9.97 18.71 13.28
CA LEU A 195 -11.30 18.11 13.16
C LEU A 195 -12.01 18.05 14.51
N TYR A 196 -11.35 17.53 15.55
CA TYR A 196 -11.89 17.44 16.91
C TYR A 196 -12.35 18.82 17.44
N LYS A 197 -11.53 19.86 17.23
CA LYS A 197 -11.90 21.23 17.62
C LYS A 197 -13.13 21.76 16.87
N ARG A 198 -13.37 21.33 15.64
CA ARG A 198 -14.55 21.75 14.85
C ARG A 198 -15.81 20.97 15.18
N THR A 199 -15.70 19.69 15.54
CA THR A 199 -16.87 18.81 15.75
C THR A 199 -17.32 18.72 17.20
N VAL A 200 -16.40 18.83 18.17
CA VAL A 200 -16.71 18.63 19.60
C VAL A 200 -16.88 19.95 20.37
N LYS A 201 -16.45 21.09 19.82
CA LYS A 201 -16.73 22.43 20.40
C LYS A 201 -17.96 23.10 19.78
N VAL A 202 -19.05 22.34 19.65
CA VAL A 202 -20.42 22.89 19.49
C VAL A 202 -21.17 22.62 20.77
#